data_AF-A0A920LPE1-F1
#
_entry.id   AF-A0A920LPE1-F1
#
_cell.length_a   1.000
_cell.length_b   1.000
_cell.length_c   1.000
_cell.angle_alpha   90.00
_cell.angle_beta   90.00
_cell.angle_gamma   90.00
#
_symmetry.space_group_name_H-M   'P 1'
#
loop_
_entity.id
_entity.type
_entity.pdbx_description
1 polymer ?
#
loop_
_entity_poly.entity_id
_entity_poly.type
_entity_poly.pdbx_seq_one_letter_code
_entity_poly.pdbx_strand_id
1 'polypeptide(L)'
;MAEPADLFAADSGAGGAASGTGMRLTGGAASGDVIFLEDGLSFWGGVDPDSGTIIDTHHPACGQSVTGKVVAMPTSRGSCSGSGVLLELALNGLAPAALIFGEAEEILTLGALVAGRVFDRPVPVLRLPPDLFQKLSAATRAMIDDDGLAIDDSHMPLADADLSELRLTAGDQSMLGGAEGPVTAMALDIICRLAVMQGADRLVDVTRGHIDGCILAHDANLKFAETMAAKGALIRIPTTINAISIDRRNWRQQGVDHAFGSRASRLADSYVDMGAVPSFTCAPYLLGDPPAAGEMHRLVGIQRGDLCQQRSWRAHAENSRLPGPVRRHDGPRALLRHLCGQRQAGTADRRACSGSDGCR
;
A
#
# COMPACT_ATOMS: atom_id res chain seq x y z
N MET A 1 -32.78 -32.97 10.63
CA MET A 1 -33.17 -31.60 10.23
C MET A 1 -33.09 -30.72 11.46
N ALA A 2 -32.00 -29.98 11.56
CA ALA A 2 -31.79 -28.75 12.31
C ALA A 2 -30.43 -28.22 11.79
N GLU A 3 -30.43 -27.03 11.19
CA GLU A 3 -29.24 -26.40 10.60
C GLU A 3 -28.30 -25.84 11.68
N PRO A 4 -26.98 -25.74 11.41
CA PRO A 4 -26.07 -24.96 12.24
C PRO A 4 -25.88 -23.55 11.63
N ALA A 5 -26.44 -22.54 12.28
CA ALA A 5 -25.99 -21.16 12.15
C ALA A 5 -24.98 -20.86 13.29
N ASP A 6 -24.08 -19.92 13.02
CA ASP A 6 -23.03 -19.37 13.89
C ASP A 6 -21.68 -20.10 13.91
N LEU A 7 -20.89 -19.87 12.85
CA LEU A 7 -19.44 -20.13 12.82
C LEU A 7 -18.61 -18.94 12.26
N PHE A 8 -19.20 -17.75 12.15
CA PHE A 8 -18.49 -16.54 11.74
C PHE A 8 -18.67 -15.40 12.75
N ALA A 9 -18.18 -15.61 13.97
CA ALA A 9 -17.80 -14.50 14.84
C ALA A 9 -16.27 -14.45 14.85
N ALA A 10 -15.70 -13.72 13.89
CA ALA A 10 -14.29 -13.36 13.94
C ALA A 10 -14.12 -12.31 15.05
N ASP A 11 -13.37 -12.69 16.08
CA ASP A 11 -12.98 -11.86 17.20
C ASP A 11 -12.23 -10.62 16.68
N SER A 12 -12.86 -9.46 16.77
CA SER A 12 -12.33 -8.16 16.34
C SER A 12 -11.44 -7.59 17.44
N GLY A 13 -10.25 -8.16 17.56
CA GLY A 13 -9.16 -7.59 18.37
C GLY A 13 -8.53 -6.37 17.68
N ALA A 14 -9.27 -5.27 17.58
CA ALA A 14 -8.71 -3.97 17.20
C ALA A 14 -8.12 -3.29 18.45
N GLY A 15 -6.79 -3.16 18.48
CA GLY A 15 -6.10 -2.31 19.44
C GLY A 15 -6.41 -0.82 19.21
N GLY A 16 -6.46 -0.05 20.30
CA GLY A 16 -6.03 1.35 20.31
C GLY A 16 -7.09 2.45 20.35
N ALA A 17 -8.31 2.28 19.84
CA ALA A 17 -9.33 3.33 19.90
C ALA A 17 -10.27 3.14 21.11
N ALA A 18 -10.51 4.20 21.89
CA ALA A 18 -11.60 4.22 22.87
C ALA A 18 -12.90 3.82 22.15
N SER A 19 -13.46 2.67 22.54
CA SER A 19 -14.68 2.09 21.96
C SER A 19 -15.74 3.18 21.78
N GLY A 20 -15.98 3.59 20.52
CA GLY A 20 -16.95 4.63 20.16
C GLY A 20 -16.42 5.91 19.48
N THR A 21 -15.11 6.10 19.34
CA THR A 21 -14.55 7.28 18.61
C THR A 21 -14.17 6.90 17.18
N GLY A 22 -14.56 7.72 16.19
CA GLY A 22 -14.12 7.59 14.80
C GLY A 22 -12.63 7.90 14.64
N MET A 23 -11.99 7.33 13.62
CA MET A 23 -10.57 7.51 13.37
C MET A 23 -10.33 8.22 12.04
N ARG A 24 -9.42 9.20 12.06
CA ARG A 24 -8.87 9.87 10.89
C ARG A 24 -7.67 9.07 10.38
N LEU A 25 -7.82 8.49 9.19
CA LEU A 25 -6.76 7.74 8.51
C LEU A 25 -5.84 8.71 7.76
N THR A 26 -6.41 9.66 7.03
CA THR A 26 -5.66 10.70 6.34
C THR A 26 -6.18 12.09 6.71
N GLY A 27 -5.25 13.05 6.85
CA GLY A 27 -5.55 14.43 7.21
C GLY A 27 -6.12 15.25 6.04
N GLY A 28 -6.58 16.45 6.37
CA GLY A 28 -7.15 17.42 5.43
C GLY A 28 -8.56 17.83 5.82
N ALA A 29 -8.98 18.98 5.30
CA ALA A 29 -10.34 19.48 5.44
C ALA A 29 -11.16 19.20 4.18
N ALA A 30 -12.43 18.87 4.36
CA ALA A 30 -13.34 18.56 3.26
C ALA A 30 -14.77 18.94 3.60
N SER A 31 -15.56 19.30 2.59
CA SER A 31 -17.02 19.39 2.72
C SER A 31 -17.67 19.01 1.41
N GLY A 32 -18.78 18.29 1.47
CA GLY A 32 -19.52 17.87 0.30
C GLY A 32 -20.84 17.21 0.67
N ASP A 33 -21.69 17.03 -0.33
CA ASP A 33 -22.91 16.23 -0.16
C ASP A 33 -22.51 14.78 0.12
N VAL A 34 -23.22 14.14 1.03
CA VAL A 34 -22.98 12.74 1.40
C VAL A 34 -23.60 11.85 0.34
N ILE A 35 -22.81 10.91 -0.16
CA ILE A 35 -23.32 9.75 -0.90
C ILE A 35 -23.06 8.52 -0.03
N PHE A 36 -24.14 7.97 0.52
CA PHE A 36 -24.10 6.75 1.31
C PHE A 36 -24.34 5.55 0.38
N LEU A 37 -23.38 4.65 0.32
CA LEU A 37 -23.43 3.42 -0.45
C LEU A 37 -23.63 2.26 0.53
N GLU A 38 -24.75 1.54 0.41
CA GLU A 38 -25.00 0.34 1.23
C GLU A 38 -24.01 -0.78 0.90
N ASP A 39 -23.61 -0.87 -0.36
CA ASP A 39 -22.62 -1.82 -0.85
C ASP A 39 -21.25 -1.14 -1.04
N GLY A 40 -20.18 -1.91 -0.91
CA GLY A 40 -18.85 -1.43 -1.26
C GLY A 40 -18.72 -1.12 -2.76
N LEU A 41 -17.87 -0.15 -3.10
CA LEU A 41 -17.60 0.25 -4.48
C LEU A 41 -16.21 -0.20 -4.93
N SER A 42 -16.11 -0.81 -6.10
CA SER A 42 -14.82 -1.05 -6.75
C SER A 42 -14.41 0.16 -7.56
N PHE A 43 -13.30 0.82 -7.17
CA PHE A 43 -12.74 1.89 -8.00
C PHE A 43 -12.09 1.34 -9.25
N TRP A 44 -11.49 0.14 -9.17
CA TRP A 44 -10.97 -0.54 -10.35
C TRP A 44 -12.13 -1.09 -11.20
N GLY A 45 -12.34 -0.50 -12.37
CA GLY A 45 -13.39 -0.92 -13.32
C GLY A 45 -14.81 -0.51 -12.93
N GLY A 46 -15.04 0.06 -11.74
CA GLY A 46 -16.36 0.54 -11.30
C GLY A 46 -16.47 2.05 -11.16
N VAL A 47 -15.37 2.80 -11.23
CA VAL A 47 -15.35 4.26 -11.33
C VAL A 47 -14.52 4.66 -12.54
N ASP A 48 -15.08 5.51 -13.39
CA ASP A 48 -14.37 6.08 -14.53
C ASP A 48 -13.37 7.16 -14.07
N PRO A 49 -12.04 6.96 -14.27
CA PRO A 49 -11.02 7.92 -13.83
C PRO A 49 -11.09 9.27 -14.55
N ASP A 50 -11.73 9.35 -15.72
CA ASP A 50 -11.78 10.57 -16.53
C ASP A 50 -13.00 11.45 -16.20
N SER A 51 -14.02 10.90 -15.52
CA SER A 51 -15.23 11.64 -15.15
C SER A 51 -15.57 11.58 -13.65
N GLY A 52 -15.02 10.62 -12.91
CA GLY A 52 -15.43 10.31 -11.54
C GLY A 52 -16.83 9.69 -11.44
N THR A 53 -17.38 9.20 -12.55
CA THR A 53 -18.70 8.55 -12.58
C THR A 53 -18.60 7.09 -12.18
N ILE A 54 -19.55 6.60 -11.38
CA ILE A 54 -19.71 5.19 -11.07
C ILE A 54 -20.25 4.48 -12.31
N ILE A 55 -19.45 3.59 -12.88
CA ILE A 55 -19.75 2.84 -14.12
C ILE A 55 -20.00 1.34 -13.87
N ASP A 56 -19.88 0.86 -12.63
CA ASP A 56 -20.29 -0.50 -12.26
C ASP A 56 -21.80 -0.65 -12.45
N THR A 57 -22.21 -1.28 -13.55
CA THR A 57 -23.61 -1.47 -13.93
C THR A 57 -24.41 -2.32 -12.93
N HIS A 58 -23.73 -3.02 -12.03
CA HIS A 58 -24.36 -3.83 -10.99
C HIS A 58 -24.48 -3.09 -9.66
N HIS A 59 -23.82 -1.94 -9.51
CA HIS A 59 -23.92 -1.14 -8.30
C HIS A 59 -25.18 -0.27 -8.34
N PRO A 60 -25.97 -0.20 -7.24
CA PRO A 60 -27.16 0.66 -7.17
C PRO A 60 -26.92 2.15 -7.45
N ALA A 61 -25.67 2.62 -7.33
CA ALA A 61 -25.27 4.01 -7.52
C ALA A 61 -24.69 4.27 -8.93
N CYS A 62 -24.81 3.31 -9.85
CA CYS A 62 -24.38 3.48 -11.25
C CYS A 62 -24.95 4.77 -11.86
N GLY A 63 -24.07 5.54 -12.51
CA GLY A 63 -24.39 6.85 -13.10
C GLY A 63 -24.24 8.05 -12.15
N GLN A 64 -24.07 7.83 -10.84
CA GLN A 64 -23.74 8.91 -9.91
C GLN A 64 -22.24 9.25 -9.99
N SER A 65 -21.85 10.46 -9.57
CA SER A 65 -20.46 10.89 -9.54
C SER A 65 -19.93 10.95 -8.10
N VAL A 66 -18.71 10.45 -7.89
CA VAL A 66 -17.99 10.58 -6.61
C VAL A 66 -17.30 11.94 -6.46
N THR A 67 -17.10 12.67 -7.56
CA THR A 67 -16.31 13.90 -7.61
C THR A 67 -16.83 14.95 -6.63
N GLY A 68 -15.98 15.40 -5.71
CA GLY A 68 -16.32 16.41 -4.71
C GLY A 68 -17.38 16.00 -3.69
N LYS A 69 -17.78 14.72 -3.64
CA LYS A 69 -18.73 14.19 -2.66
C LYS A 69 -18.01 13.61 -1.45
N VAL A 70 -18.71 13.54 -0.32
CA VAL A 70 -18.27 12.72 0.82
C VAL A 70 -18.86 11.33 0.63
N VAL A 71 -18.03 10.38 0.22
CA VAL A 71 -18.46 9.01 -0.10
C VAL A 71 -18.35 8.15 1.14
N ALA A 72 -19.48 7.68 1.65
CA ALA A 72 -19.57 6.77 2.78
C ALA A 72 -19.94 5.36 2.27
N MET A 73 -19.14 4.34 2.59
CA MET A 73 -19.40 2.94 2.21
C MET A 73 -18.81 1.99 3.25
N PRO A 74 -19.31 0.75 3.42
CA PRO A 74 -18.77 -0.18 4.43
C PRO A 74 -17.26 -0.39 4.26
N THR A 75 -16.85 -0.77 3.05
CA THR A 75 -15.46 -0.91 2.62
C THR A 75 -15.38 -0.80 1.09
N SER A 76 -14.18 -0.65 0.53
CA SER A 76 -13.99 -0.71 -0.91
C SER A 76 -14.00 -2.17 -1.40
N ARG A 77 -14.37 -2.39 -2.67
CA ARG A 77 -14.29 -3.72 -3.30
C ARG A 77 -13.15 -3.78 -4.30
N GLY A 78 -12.71 -5.01 -4.59
CA GLY A 78 -11.88 -5.31 -5.74
C GLY A 78 -10.39 -5.30 -5.43
N SER A 79 -9.61 -5.02 -6.46
CA SER A 79 -8.15 -5.15 -6.43
C SER A 79 -7.49 -3.87 -5.94
N CYS A 80 -6.33 -4.03 -5.32
CA CYS A 80 -5.13 -3.32 -5.72
C CYS A 80 -5.23 -2.01 -6.45
N SER A 81 -5.51 -2.19 -7.72
CA SER A 81 -5.51 -1.15 -8.73
C SER A 81 -6.47 0.00 -8.41
N GLY A 82 -7.44 -0.18 -7.49
CA GLY A 82 -8.33 0.87 -7.02
C GLY A 82 -7.61 2.07 -6.40
N SER A 83 -6.48 1.85 -5.72
CA SER A 83 -5.64 2.92 -5.16
C SER A 83 -5.05 3.82 -6.26
N GLY A 84 -4.69 3.22 -7.40
CA GLY A 84 -4.20 3.91 -8.59
C GLY A 84 -5.28 4.73 -9.26
N VAL A 85 -6.52 4.21 -9.31
CA VAL A 85 -7.68 4.95 -9.81
C VAL A 85 -8.00 6.15 -8.91
N LEU A 86 -7.97 5.98 -7.59
CA LEU A 86 -8.15 7.11 -6.68
C LEU A 86 -7.04 8.17 -6.86
N LEU A 87 -5.79 7.73 -7.05
CA LEU A 87 -4.68 8.64 -7.34
C LEU A 87 -4.91 9.38 -8.67
N GLU A 88 -5.36 8.69 -9.72
CA GLU A 88 -5.70 9.33 -11.00
C GLU A 88 -6.79 10.40 -10.83
N LEU A 89 -7.88 10.07 -10.13
CA LEU A 89 -8.96 11.00 -9.81
C LEU A 89 -8.42 12.22 -9.05
N ALA A 90 -7.57 12.02 -8.05
CA ALA A 90 -6.97 13.11 -7.26
C ALA A 90 -6.07 14.02 -8.11
N LEU A 91 -5.25 13.43 -8.98
CA LEU A 91 -4.38 14.17 -9.91
C LEU A 91 -5.19 14.96 -10.95
N ASN A 92 -6.35 14.45 -11.34
CA ASN A 92 -7.25 15.09 -12.31
C ASN A 92 -8.24 16.08 -11.66
N GLY A 93 -8.25 16.22 -10.33
CA GLY A 93 -9.19 17.08 -9.62
C GLY A 93 -10.62 16.52 -9.58
N LEU A 94 -10.77 15.20 -9.77
CA LEU A 94 -12.03 14.46 -9.80
C LEU A 94 -12.19 13.53 -8.59
N ALA A 95 -11.31 13.62 -7.59
CA ALA A 95 -11.43 12.83 -6.38
C ALA A 95 -12.71 13.16 -5.59
N PRO A 96 -13.23 12.21 -4.79
CA PRO A 96 -14.17 12.53 -3.74
C PRO A 96 -13.57 13.56 -2.79
N ALA A 97 -14.42 14.41 -2.22
CA ALA A 97 -14.01 15.37 -1.19
C ALA A 97 -13.50 14.63 0.04
N ALA A 98 -14.11 13.49 0.40
CA ALA A 98 -13.61 12.58 1.41
C ALA A 98 -14.16 11.17 1.22
N LEU A 99 -13.47 10.18 1.80
CA LEU A 99 -13.92 8.80 1.93
C LEU A 99 -14.20 8.49 3.40
N ILE A 100 -15.32 7.82 3.68
CA ILE A 100 -15.66 7.37 5.03
C ILE A 100 -16.01 5.88 4.99
N PHE A 101 -15.32 5.09 5.81
CA PHE A 101 -15.50 3.64 5.90
C PHE A 101 -16.13 3.23 7.22
N GLY A 102 -16.99 2.21 7.19
CA GLY A 102 -17.51 1.55 8.39
C GLY A 102 -16.62 0.39 8.87
N GLU A 103 -15.78 -0.13 7.98
CA GLU A 103 -14.90 -1.28 8.21
C GLU A 103 -13.43 -0.91 7.94
N ALA A 104 -12.54 -1.89 8.08
CA ALA A 104 -11.15 -1.72 7.68
C ALA A 104 -11.03 -1.62 6.15
N GLU A 105 -10.23 -0.66 5.68
CA GLU A 105 -10.02 -0.40 4.26
C GLU A 105 -8.58 0.05 4.03
N GLU A 106 -7.90 -0.55 3.06
CA GLU A 106 -6.48 -0.33 2.81
C GLU A 106 -6.19 0.20 1.40
N ILE A 107 -7.05 -0.13 0.43
CA ILE A 107 -6.81 0.09 -0.99
C ILE A 107 -6.88 1.58 -1.30
N LEU A 108 -8.04 2.17 -1.05
CA LEU A 108 -8.29 3.59 -1.29
C LEU A 108 -7.56 4.45 -0.27
N THR A 109 -7.40 3.97 0.96
CA THR A 109 -6.58 4.63 1.98
C THR A 109 -5.12 4.79 1.53
N LEU A 110 -4.51 3.77 0.91
CA LEU A 110 -3.17 3.88 0.31
C LEU A 110 -3.16 4.91 -0.83
N GLY A 111 -4.16 4.88 -1.71
CA GLY A 111 -4.28 5.86 -2.80
C GLY A 111 -4.32 7.30 -2.28
N ALA A 112 -5.10 7.54 -1.23
CA ALA A 112 -5.22 8.84 -0.57
C ALA A 112 -3.92 9.28 0.13
N LEU A 113 -3.22 8.37 0.82
CA LEU A 113 -1.93 8.64 1.44
C LEU A 113 -0.88 9.04 0.39
N VAL A 114 -0.81 8.31 -0.72
CA VAL A 114 0.12 8.62 -1.83
C VAL A 114 -0.24 9.96 -2.48
N ALA A 115 -1.52 10.20 -2.75
CA ALA A 115 -1.99 11.45 -3.34
C ALA A 115 -1.60 12.66 -2.46
N GLY A 116 -1.82 12.58 -1.14
CA GLY A 116 -1.43 13.64 -0.21
C GLY A 116 0.09 13.79 -0.07
N ARG A 117 0.82 12.70 0.21
CA ARG A 117 2.24 12.77 0.60
C ARG A 117 3.19 12.97 -0.58
N VAL A 118 2.87 12.39 -1.73
CA VAL A 118 3.76 12.42 -2.91
C VAL A 118 3.40 13.58 -3.84
N PHE A 119 2.11 13.91 -3.95
CA PHE A 119 1.58 14.82 -4.96
C PHE A 119 0.86 16.07 -4.42
N ASP A 120 0.79 16.23 -3.09
CA ASP A 120 0.10 17.37 -2.47
C ASP A 120 -1.38 17.49 -2.91
N ARG A 121 -2.03 16.32 -3.08
CA ARG A 121 -3.45 16.17 -3.41
C ARG A 121 -4.15 15.40 -2.28
N PRO A 122 -4.39 16.02 -1.12
CA PRO A 122 -4.97 15.32 0.02
C PRO A 122 -6.41 14.89 -0.28
N VAL A 123 -6.73 13.65 0.09
CA VAL A 123 -8.09 13.12 0.14
C VAL A 123 -8.31 12.62 1.57
N PRO A 124 -9.10 13.30 2.41
CA PRO A 124 -9.42 12.83 3.75
C PRO A 124 -10.11 11.47 3.74
N VAL A 125 -9.68 10.58 4.62
CA VAL A 125 -10.22 9.24 4.79
C VAL A 125 -10.47 8.99 6.27
N LEU A 126 -11.70 8.60 6.60
CA LEU A 126 -12.12 8.29 7.96
C LEU A 126 -12.56 6.83 8.08
N ARG A 127 -12.42 6.25 9.27
CA ARG A 127 -13.06 4.99 9.69
C ARG A 127 -13.94 5.24 10.90
N LEU A 128 -15.24 4.97 10.79
CA LEU A 128 -16.20 5.21 11.86
C LEU A 128 -16.70 3.89 12.47
N PRO A 129 -16.99 3.84 13.78
CA PRO A 129 -17.69 2.71 14.37
C PRO A 129 -19.12 2.59 13.80
N PRO A 130 -19.75 1.39 13.85
CA PRO A 130 -21.02 1.13 13.17
C PRO A 130 -22.15 2.12 13.48
N ASP A 131 -22.26 2.56 14.73
CA ASP A 131 -23.29 3.49 15.19
C ASP A 131 -23.12 4.90 14.61
N LEU A 132 -21.87 5.39 14.47
CA LEU A 132 -21.57 6.67 13.84
C LEU A 132 -21.65 6.57 12.32
N PHE A 133 -21.15 5.47 11.75
CA PHE A 133 -21.21 5.22 10.31
C PHE A 133 -22.66 5.21 9.81
N GLN A 134 -23.57 4.54 10.54
CA GLN A 134 -24.98 4.45 10.14
C GLN A 134 -25.68 5.81 10.08
N LYS A 135 -25.25 6.82 10.86
CA LYS A 135 -25.83 8.17 10.81
C LYS A 135 -25.64 8.83 9.45
N LEU A 136 -24.60 8.46 8.70
CA LEU A 136 -24.35 8.99 7.35
C LEU A 136 -25.44 8.59 6.35
N SER A 137 -26.19 7.52 6.59
CA SER A 137 -27.30 7.11 5.72
C SER A 137 -28.43 8.13 5.61
N ALA A 138 -28.59 8.99 6.64
CA ALA A 138 -29.60 10.05 6.69
C ALA A 138 -29.00 11.45 6.48
N ALA A 139 -27.66 11.56 6.44
CA ALA A 139 -26.98 12.84 6.33
C ALA A 139 -27.06 13.37 4.90
N THR A 140 -27.31 14.68 4.75
CA THR A 140 -27.28 15.30 3.41
C THR A 140 -25.89 15.86 3.11
N ARG A 141 -25.22 16.40 4.14
CA ARG A 141 -23.90 17.03 3.99
C ARG A 141 -22.99 16.65 5.14
N ALA A 142 -21.71 16.52 4.82
CA ALA A 142 -20.66 16.30 5.81
C ALA A 142 -19.54 17.33 5.65
N MET A 143 -18.87 17.63 6.75
CA MET A 143 -17.68 18.45 6.82
C MET A 143 -16.65 17.78 7.72
N ILE A 144 -15.40 17.77 7.29
CA ILE A 144 -14.25 17.27 8.03
C ILE A 144 -13.30 18.43 8.21
N ASP A 145 -12.89 18.69 9.44
CA ASP A 145 -11.91 19.70 9.81
C ASP A 145 -10.97 19.16 10.90
N ASP A 146 -10.21 20.02 11.56
CA ASP A 146 -9.28 19.61 12.61
C ASP A 146 -10.00 19.14 13.89
N ASP A 147 -11.23 19.62 14.13
CA ASP A 147 -12.01 19.31 15.33
C ASP A 147 -12.78 17.98 15.19
N GLY A 148 -13.11 17.56 13.97
CA GLY A 148 -13.67 16.25 13.72
C GLY A 148 -14.51 16.13 12.44
N LEU A 149 -15.60 15.38 12.56
CA LEU A 149 -16.61 15.20 11.52
C LEU A 149 -17.92 15.88 11.95
N ALA A 150 -18.37 16.85 11.17
CA ALA A 150 -19.71 17.40 11.24
C ALA A 150 -20.62 16.72 10.22
N ILE A 151 -21.79 16.25 10.66
CA ILE A 151 -22.90 15.79 9.80
C ILE A 151 -24.15 16.55 10.20
N ASP A 152 -24.71 17.32 9.27
CA ASP A 152 -25.83 18.23 9.53
C ASP A 152 -25.65 19.02 10.86
N ASP A 153 -26.49 18.80 11.89
CA ASP A 153 -26.43 19.49 13.20
C ASP A 153 -25.56 18.78 14.26
N SER A 154 -24.87 17.70 13.91
CA SER A 154 -24.06 16.89 14.84
C SER A 154 -22.58 17.01 14.53
N HIS A 155 -21.77 17.22 15.56
CA HIS A 155 -20.31 17.21 15.47
C HIS A 155 -19.73 16.08 16.33
N MET A 156 -18.80 15.30 15.78
CA MET A 156 -18.14 14.20 16.48
C MET A 156 -16.61 14.31 16.38
N PRO A 157 -15.89 14.20 17.51
CA PRO A 157 -14.43 14.22 17.49
C PRO A 157 -13.89 12.98 16.79
N LEU A 158 -12.71 13.13 16.18
CA LEU A 158 -11.97 12.04 15.54
C LEU A 158 -10.64 11.85 16.26
N ALA A 159 -10.23 10.59 16.43
CA ALA A 159 -8.88 10.25 16.84
C ALA A 159 -7.96 10.17 15.62
N ASP A 160 -6.73 10.63 15.72
CA ASP A 160 -5.71 10.42 14.68
C ASP A 160 -4.98 9.10 14.89
N ALA A 161 -4.49 8.50 13.79
CA ALA A 161 -3.59 7.36 13.89
C ALA A 161 -2.28 7.74 14.60
N ASP A 162 -2.01 7.14 15.76
CA ASP A 162 -0.80 7.38 16.54
C ASP A 162 0.33 6.43 16.13
N LEU A 163 1.37 6.99 15.50
CA LEU A 163 2.56 6.22 15.13
C LEU A 163 3.35 5.68 16.34
N SER A 164 3.11 6.20 17.54
CA SER A 164 3.75 5.71 18.77
C SER A 164 3.31 4.29 19.17
N GLU A 165 2.15 3.84 18.66
CA GLU A 165 1.66 2.47 18.87
C GLU A 165 2.50 1.42 18.12
N LEU A 166 3.22 1.84 17.08
CA LEU A 166 4.04 0.95 16.26
C LEU A 166 5.47 0.85 16.81
N ARG A 167 5.90 -0.36 17.18
CA ARG A 167 7.28 -0.60 17.62
C ARG A 167 8.23 -0.60 16.43
N LEU A 168 8.97 0.50 16.30
CA LEU A 168 9.98 0.70 15.29
C LEU A 168 11.37 0.34 15.81
N THR A 169 12.22 -0.23 14.95
CA THR A 169 13.63 -0.43 15.26
C THR A 169 14.39 0.91 15.24
N ALA A 170 15.61 0.94 15.78
CA ALA A 170 16.46 2.13 15.67
C ALA A 170 16.74 2.50 14.19
N GLY A 171 16.81 1.50 13.31
CA GLY A 171 16.95 1.72 11.87
C GLY A 171 15.72 2.39 11.26
N ASP A 172 14.52 1.91 11.59
CA ASP A 172 13.26 2.50 11.13
C ASP A 172 13.11 3.94 11.62
N GLN A 173 13.40 4.20 12.90
CA GLN A 173 13.35 5.55 13.47
C GLN A 173 14.34 6.50 12.78
N SER A 174 15.55 6.00 12.47
CA SER A 174 16.57 6.76 11.74
C SER A 174 16.11 7.10 10.31
N MET A 175 15.53 6.13 9.59
CA MET A 175 14.98 6.34 8.25
C MET A 175 13.81 7.33 8.27
N LEU A 176 12.87 7.17 9.21
CA LEU A 176 11.72 8.05 9.38
C LEU A 176 12.14 9.48 9.73
N GLY A 177 13.23 9.62 10.51
CA GLY A 177 13.87 10.89 10.83
C GLY A 177 14.65 11.54 9.67
N GLY A 178 14.72 10.89 8.50
CA GLY A 178 15.34 11.46 7.30
C GLY A 178 16.85 11.23 7.15
N ALA A 179 17.46 10.36 7.97
CA ALA A 179 18.90 10.06 7.86
C ALA A 179 19.29 9.49 6.48
N GLU A 180 18.35 8.85 5.79
CA GLU A 180 18.52 8.29 4.44
C GLU A 180 17.80 9.10 3.36
N GLY A 181 17.54 10.38 3.64
CA GLY A 181 16.93 11.32 2.71
C GLY A 181 15.40 11.38 2.80
N PRO A 182 14.81 12.45 2.23
CA PRO A 182 13.39 12.76 2.39
C PRO A 182 12.46 11.74 1.71
N VAL A 183 12.91 11.10 0.63
CA VAL A 183 12.11 10.11 -0.09
C VAL A 183 11.95 8.83 0.72
N THR A 184 13.03 8.37 1.35
CA THR A 184 13.02 7.20 2.23
C THR A 184 12.13 7.46 3.46
N ALA A 185 12.27 8.64 4.07
CA ALA A 185 11.43 9.04 5.20
C ALA A 185 9.94 9.07 4.83
N MET A 186 9.60 9.67 3.69
CA MET A 186 8.22 9.71 3.17
C MET A 186 7.67 8.32 2.88
N ALA A 187 8.44 7.45 2.22
CA ALA A 187 8.02 6.08 1.94
C ALA A 187 7.78 5.28 3.24
N LEU A 188 8.65 5.44 4.23
CA LEU A 188 8.49 4.78 5.53
C LEU A 188 7.32 5.36 6.33
N ASP A 189 7.07 6.67 6.29
CA ASP A 189 5.88 7.30 6.90
C ASP A 189 4.58 6.70 6.35
N ILE A 190 4.49 6.51 5.03
CA ILE A 190 3.33 5.85 4.40
C ILE A 190 3.18 4.40 4.92
N ILE A 191 4.28 3.64 4.99
CA ILE A 191 4.26 2.25 5.49
C ILE A 191 3.83 2.20 6.96
N CYS A 192 4.40 3.05 7.81
CA CYS A 192 4.07 3.11 9.24
C CYS A 192 2.60 3.48 9.46
N ARG A 193 2.07 4.44 8.70
CA ARG A 193 0.66 4.83 8.77
C ARG A 193 -0.26 3.66 8.44
N LEU A 194 -0.03 2.98 7.32
CA LEU A 194 -0.80 1.79 6.97
C LEU A 194 -0.69 0.70 8.04
N ALA A 195 0.51 0.46 8.56
CA ALA A 195 0.74 -0.54 9.60
C ALA A 195 -0.10 -0.25 10.86
N VAL A 196 -0.09 1.00 11.35
CA VAL A 196 -0.92 1.39 12.52
C VAL A 196 -2.41 1.25 12.22
N MET A 197 -2.87 1.65 11.04
CA MET A 197 -4.28 1.55 10.66
C MET A 197 -4.77 0.10 10.60
N GLN A 198 -3.87 -0.83 10.29
CA GLN A 198 -4.08 -2.28 10.30
C GLN A 198 -3.93 -2.91 11.69
N GLY A 199 -3.60 -2.12 12.71
CA GLY A 199 -3.35 -2.62 14.07
C GLY A 199 -2.05 -3.41 14.20
N ALA A 200 -1.08 -3.19 13.32
CA ALA A 200 0.23 -3.83 13.41
C ALA A 200 1.02 -3.24 14.58
N ASP A 201 1.67 -4.13 15.35
CA ASP A 201 2.44 -3.78 16.54
C ASP A 201 3.92 -3.53 16.26
N ARG A 202 4.42 -3.97 15.09
CA ARG A 202 5.81 -3.81 14.66
C ARG A 202 5.97 -3.99 13.15
N LEU A 203 7.05 -3.42 12.61
CA LEU A 203 7.50 -3.73 11.26
C LEU A 203 8.26 -5.06 11.17
N VAL A 204 8.35 -5.62 9.97
CA VAL A 204 8.98 -6.90 9.66
C VAL A 204 9.86 -6.69 8.44
N ASP A 205 11.14 -7.01 8.58
CA ASP A 205 12.09 -6.90 7.49
C ASP A 205 11.77 -7.89 6.37
N VAL A 206 11.86 -7.41 5.14
CA VAL A 206 11.72 -8.23 3.93
C VAL A 206 13.06 -8.28 3.23
N THR A 207 13.40 -9.42 2.67
CA THR A 207 14.70 -9.60 2.00
C THR A 207 14.61 -9.35 0.50
N ARG A 208 13.40 -9.41 -0.07
CA ARG A 208 13.15 -9.31 -1.51
C ARG A 208 11.79 -8.69 -1.82
N GLY A 209 11.73 -8.01 -2.96
CA GLY A 209 10.56 -7.31 -3.47
C GLY A 209 10.11 -7.78 -4.86
N HIS A 210 8.84 -7.55 -5.19
CA HIS A 210 8.36 -7.62 -6.57
C HIS A 210 7.34 -6.51 -6.83
N ILE A 211 7.65 -5.63 -7.80
CA ILE A 211 6.85 -4.45 -8.11
C ILE A 211 5.67 -4.82 -8.99
N ASP A 212 4.48 -4.69 -8.43
CA ASP A 212 3.24 -5.03 -9.11
C ASP A 212 2.69 -3.90 -10.00
N GLY A 213 2.87 -2.64 -9.57
CA GLY A 213 2.34 -1.43 -10.22
C GLY A 213 3.04 -1.02 -11.53
N CYS A 214 3.31 -1.98 -12.40
CA CYS A 214 4.02 -1.83 -13.66
C CYS A 214 3.11 -1.94 -14.89
N ILE A 215 1.82 -2.21 -14.67
CA ILE A 215 0.79 -2.21 -15.71
C ILE A 215 0.32 -0.77 -15.91
N LEU A 216 0.43 -0.27 -17.14
CA LEU A 216 -0.11 1.02 -17.56
C LEU A 216 -1.63 0.87 -17.76
N ALA A 217 -2.35 0.91 -16.65
CA ALA A 217 -3.81 0.95 -16.61
C ALA A 217 -4.35 2.37 -16.83
N HIS A 218 -3.70 3.35 -16.21
CA HIS A 218 -3.98 4.77 -16.26
C HIS A 218 -2.66 5.54 -16.01
N ASP A 219 -2.65 6.85 -16.24
CA ASP A 219 -1.43 7.65 -16.21
C ASP A 219 -0.81 7.79 -14.81
N ALA A 220 -1.58 7.61 -13.73
CA ALA A 220 -1.12 7.78 -12.36
C ALA A 220 0.01 6.80 -12.00
N ASN A 221 -0.01 5.57 -12.53
CA ASN A 221 1.07 4.60 -12.30
C ASN A 221 2.40 5.11 -12.88
N LEU A 222 2.34 5.69 -14.10
CA LEU A 222 3.49 6.32 -14.75
C LEU A 222 3.95 7.57 -13.99
N LYS A 223 3.02 8.48 -13.69
CA LYS A 223 3.30 9.71 -12.94
C LYS A 223 3.93 9.40 -11.58
N PHE A 224 3.45 8.38 -10.87
CA PHE A 224 4.04 7.90 -9.62
C PHE A 224 5.48 7.42 -9.80
N ALA A 225 5.71 6.48 -10.73
CA ALA A 225 7.04 5.93 -10.93
C ALA A 225 8.07 7.00 -11.33
N GLU A 226 7.71 7.89 -12.28
CA GLU A 226 8.57 8.98 -12.72
C GLU A 226 8.81 10.01 -11.60
N THR A 227 7.78 10.32 -10.81
CA THR A 227 7.92 11.26 -9.68
C THR A 227 8.85 10.69 -8.61
N MET A 228 8.72 9.41 -8.27
CA MET A 228 9.60 8.76 -7.29
C MET A 228 11.04 8.71 -7.78
N ALA A 229 11.26 8.32 -9.05
CA ALA A 229 12.57 8.33 -9.67
C ALA A 229 13.19 9.75 -9.68
N ALA A 230 12.41 10.77 -10.07
CA ALA A 230 12.85 12.16 -10.09
C ALA A 230 13.20 12.72 -8.71
N LYS A 231 12.53 12.23 -7.65
CA LYS A 231 12.87 12.57 -6.26
C LYS A 231 14.13 11.84 -5.76
N GLY A 232 14.69 10.91 -6.54
CA GLY A 232 15.90 10.15 -6.20
C GLY A 232 15.63 8.88 -5.40
N ALA A 233 14.44 8.28 -5.53
CA ALA A 233 14.15 6.98 -4.93
C ALA A 233 15.11 5.89 -5.45
N LEU A 234 15.56 5.00 -4.56
CA LEU A 234 16.38 3.85 -4.90
C LEU A 234 15.83 2.58 -4.26
N ILE A 235 15.97 1.46 -4.96
CA ILE A 235 15.62 0.13 -4.48
C ILE A 235 16.67 -0.36 -3.48
N ARG A 236 16.24 -0.73 -2.26
CA ARG A 236 17.12 -1.17 -1.15
C ARG A 236 17.34 -2.68 -1.09
N ILE A 237 16.34 -3.46 -1.52
CA ILE A 237 16.37 -4.93 -1.50
C ILE A 237 16.24 -5.45 -2.93
N PRO A 238 16.80 -6.62 -3.27
CA PRO A 238 16.58 -7.24 -4.57
C PRO A 238 15.10 -7.24 -4.94
N THR A 239 14.75 -6.45 -5.95
CA THR A 239 13.36 -6.19 -6.32
C THR A 239 13.17 -6.45 -7.79
N THR A 240 12.20 -7.29 -8.13
CA THR A 240 11.86 -7.67 -9.51
C THR A 240 10.63 -6.89 -10.01
N ILE A 241 10.34 -6.95 -11.31
CA ILE A 241 9.26 -6.18 -11.95
C ILE A 241 8.21 -7.13 -12.54
N ASN A 242 6.93 -6.86 -12.27
CA ASN A 242 5.81 -7.59 -12.86
C ASN A 242 5.76 -7.39 -14.39
N ALA A 243 4.95 -8.19 -15.08
CA ALA A 243 4.56 -7.96 -16.46
C ALA A 243 4.07 -6.52 -16.66
N ILE A 244 4.36 -5.99 -17.84
CA ILE A 244 4.00 -4.65 -18.26
C ILE A 244 3.04 -4.72 -19.44
N SER A 245 2.41 -3.61 -19.80
CA SER A 245 1.36 -3.57 -20.84
C SER A 245 1.84 -3.81 -22.28
N ILE A 246 3.12 -4.09 -22.50
CA ILE A 246 3.72 -4.27 -23.83
C ILE A 246 4.82 -5.34 -23.83
N ASP A 247 5.01 -6.01 -24.97
CA ASP A 247 6.29 -6.68 -25.26
C ASP A 247 7.35 -5.61 -25.55
N ARG A 248 8.25 -5.36 -24.58
CA ARG A 248 9.31 -4.34 -24.71
C ARG A 248 10.11 -4.45 -26.00
N ARG A 249 10.30 -5.65 -26.54
CA ARG A 249 11.15 -5.89 -27.72
C ARG A 249 10.37 -5.70 -29.02
N ASN A 250 9.10 -6.08 -29.04
CA ASN A 250 8.37 -6.23 -30.30
C ASN A 250 7.09 -5.37 -30.42
N TRP A 251 6.70 -4.58 -29.41
CA TRP A 251 5.42 -3.86 -29.42
C TRP A 251 5.22 -2.97 -30.66
N ARG A 252 6.29 -2.37 -31.19
CA ARG A 252 6.24 -1.58 -32.43
C ARG A 252 5.86 -2.42 -33.65
N GLN A 253 6.36 -3.66 -33.73
CA GLN A 253 6.05 -4.59 -34.82
C GLN A 253 4.66 -5.19 -34.67
N GLN A 254 4.14 -5.27 -33.44
CA GLN A 254 2.77 -5.71 -33.14
C GLN A 254 1.72 -4.64 -33.49
N GLY A 255 2.14 -3.44 -33.93
CA GLY A 255 1.23 -2.34 -34.26
C GLY A 255 0.60 -1.67 -33.04
N VAL A 256 1.19 -1.82 -31.85
CA VAL A 256 0.73 -1.10 -30.66
C VAL A 256 0.94 0.40 -30.88
N ASP A 257 -0.07 1.20 -30.55
CA ASP A 257 -0.03 2.66 -30.66
C ASP A 257 1.22 3.24 -29.98
N HIS A 258 1.86 4.20 -30.65
CA HIS A 258 3.14 4.73 -30.19
C HIS A 258 3.02 5.51 -28.87
N ALA A 259 1.92 6.23 -28.67
CA ALA A 259 1.71 6.98 -27.43
C ALA A 259 1.47 6.03 -26.24
N PHE A 260 0.74 4.94 -26.44
CA PHE A 260 0.58 3.90 -25.42
C PHE A 260 1.89 3.15 -25.14
N GLY A 261 2.55 2.62 -26.18
CA GLY A 261 3.77 1.81 -26.02
C GLY A 261 4.94 2.60 -25.44
N SER A 262 5.09 3.87 -25.80
CA SER A 262 6.12 4.73 -25.21
C SER A 262 5.89 4.95 -23.71
N ARG A 263 4.65 5.23 -23.30
CA ARG A 263 4.29 5.40 -21.87
C ARG A 263 4.53 4.12 -21.07
N ALA A 264 4.11 2.97 -21.59
CA ALA A 264 4.29 1.69 -20.91
C ALA A 264 5.78 1.32 -20.77
N SER A 265 6.62 1.64 -21.75
CA SER A 265 8.08 1.47 -21.62
C SER A 265 8.65 2.39 -20.55
N ARG A 266 8.29 3.68 -20.55
CA ARG A 266 8.78 4.67 -19.56
C ARG A 266 8.45 4.29 -18.12
N LEU A 267 7.27 3.70 -17.90
CA LEU A 267 6.89 3.16 -16.59
C LEU A 267 7.88 2.09 -16.13
N ALA A 268 8.20 1.13 -16.99
CA ALA A 268 9.19 0.10 -16.69
C ALA A 268 10.59 0.70 -16.48
N ASP A 269 10.99 1.66 -17.32
CA ASP A 269 12.29 2.33 -17.26
C ASP A 269 12.46 3.07 -15.94
N SER A 270 11.42 3.76 -15.46
CA SER A 270 11.45 4.44 -14.16
C SER A 270 11.81 3.50 -13.01
N TYR A 271 11.25 2.28 -12.98
CA TYR A 271 11.60 1.29 -11.96
C TYR A 271 12.99 0.70 -12.14
N VAL A 272 13.43 0.49 -13.38
CA VAL A 272 14.79 0.02 -13.68
C VAL A 272 15.83 1.07 -13.26
N ASP A 273 15.58 2.35 -13.53
CA ASP A 273 16.46 3.46 -13.15
C ASP A 273 16.57 3.60 -11.63
N MET A 274 15.52 3.24 -10.88
CA MET A 274 15.56 3.14 -9.41
C MET A 274 16.31 1.89 -8.90
N GLY A 275 16.70 0.96 -9.78
CA GLY A 275 17.48 -0.23 -9.44
C GLY A 275 16.69 -1.55 -9.40
N ALA A 276 15.47 -1.60 -9.95
CA ALA A 276 14.72 -2.85 -10.05
C ALA A 276 15.24 -3.76 -11.17
N VAL A 277 15.14 -5.07 -10.94
CA VAL A 277 15.57 -6.11 -11.88
C VAL A 277 14.43 -6.41 -12.87
N PRO A 278 14.65 -6.21 -14.19
CA PRO A 278 13.61 -6.34 -15.21
C PRO A 278 13.27 -7.81 -15.53
N SER A 279 12.40 -8.43 -14.72
CA SER A 279 11.90 -9.79 -14.95
C SER A 279 10.65 -9.86 -15.83
N PHE A 280 9.83 -8.81 -15.84
CA PHE A 280 8.58 -8.67 -16.61
C PHE A 280 7.66 -9.89 -16.58
N THR A 281 7.41 -10.44 -15.38
CA THR A 281 6.54 -11.60 -15.19
C THR A 281 5.65 -11.43 -13.96
N CYS A 282 4.38 -11.82 -14.08
CA CYS A 282 3.46 -11.92 -12.95
C CYS A 282 3.66 -13.18 -12.10
N ALA A 283 4.54 -14.08 -12.55
CA ALA A 283 4.90 -15.30 -11.87
C ALA A 283 6.37 -15.26 -11.40
N PRO A 284 6.73 -14.38 -10.43
CA PRO A 284 8.11 -14.24 -9.95
C PRO A 284 8.63 -15.52 -9.26
N TYR A 285 7.73 -16.36 -8.75
CA TYR A 285 8.06 -17.66 -8.15
C TYR A 285 8.56 -18.70 -9.16
N LEU A 286 8.45 -18.45 -10.47
CA LEU A 286 9.03 -19.28 -11.52
C LEU A 286 10.44 -18.84 -11.92
N LEU A 287 10.95 -17.75 -11.34
CA LEU A 287 12.32 -17.30 -11.59
C LEU A 287 13.32 -18.28 -10.95
N GLY A 288 14.53 -18.36 -11.51
CA GLY A 288 15.56 -19.35 -11.16
C GLY A 288 16.15 -19.26 -9.75
N ASP A 289 15.57 -18.44 -8.87
CA ASP A 289 16.02 -18.19 -7.51
C ASP A 289 14.80 -18.08 -6.57
N PRO A 290 14.17 -19.21 -6.19
CA PRO A 290 13.02 -19.22 -5.30
C PRO A 290 13.42 -18.80 -3.87
N PRO A 291 12.48 -18.25 -3.07
CA PRO A 291 12.77 -17.88 -1.68
C PRO A 291 13.29 -19.07 -0.86
N ALA A 292 14.34 -18.86 -0.08
CA ALA A 292 14.85 -19.88 0.84
C ALA A 292 13.90 -20.06 2.05
N ALA A 293 13.99 -21.21 2.71
CA ALA A 293 13.19 -21.47 3.91
C ALA A 293 13.50 -20.44 5.00
N GLY A 294 12.47 -19.67 5.41
CA GLY A 294 12.60 -18.59 6.39
C GLY A 294 12.81 -17.20 5.81
N GLU A 295 12.99 -17.06 4.49
CA GLU A 295 12.98 -15.75 3.83
C GLU A 295 11.57 -15.19 3.70
N MET A 296 11.46 -13.87 3.82
CA MET A 296 10.20 -13.15 3.61
C MET A 296 10.28 -12.37 2.29
N HIS A 297 9.45 -12.82 1.35
CA HIS A 297 9.27 -12.21 0.04
C HIS A 297 8.01 -11.34 0.06
N ARG A 298 8.14 -10.04 -0.25
CA ARG A 298 6.99 -9.14 -0.31
C ARG A 298 6.72 -8.69 -1.73
N LEU A 299 5.46 -8.78 -2.12
CA LEU A 299 4.97 -8.10 -3.32
C LEU A 299 4.69 -6.65 -2.94
N VAL A 300 5.41 -5.72 -3.56
CA VAL A 300 5.35 -4.30 -3.24
C VAL A 300 4.66 -3.59 -4.39
N GLY A 301 3.58 -2.89 -4.09
CA GLY A 301 2.96 -2.03 -5.08
C GLY A 301 1.80 -1.28 -4.46
N ILE A 302 1.50 -0.13 -5.05
CA ILE A 302 0.19 0.54 -4.95
C ILE A 302 -0.93 -0.46 -5.30
N GLN A 303 -0.61 -1.57 -5.98
CA GLN A 303 -1.53 -2.53 -6.56
C GLN A 303 -1.70 -3.89 -5.84
N ARG A 304 -1.33 -4.08 -4.54
CA ARG A 304 -1.80 -5.27 -3.75
C ARG A 304 -2.42 -5.01 -2.36
N GLY A 305 -3.73 -5.24 -2.28
CA GLY A 305 -4.64 -5.28 -1.15
C GLY A 305 -5.58 -6.43 -1.51
N ASP A 306 -5.35 -7.54 -0.81
CA ASP A 306 -6.09 -8.80 -0.77
C ASP A 306 -6.43 -9.57 -2.06
N LEU A 307 -5.40 -10.26 -2.58
CA LEU A 307 -5.48 -11.70 -2.91
C LEU A 307 -4.10 -12.39 -2.91
N CYS A 308 -3.13 -11.82 -2.19
CA CYS A 308 -1.81 -12.42 -1.97
C CYS A 308 -1.41 -12.33 -0.49
N GLN A 309 -2.30 -12.76 0.40
CA GLN A 309 -1.91 -13.14 1.75
C GLN A 309 -1.28 -14.54 1.73
N GLN A 310 0.03 -14.60 1.53
CA GLN A 310 0.84 -15.58 2.26
C GLN A 310 1.77 -14.78 3.19
N ARG A 311 1.17 -14.41 4.33
CA ARG A 311 1.72 -13.80 5.56
C ARG A 311 3.22 -13.43 5.59
N SER A 312 3.49 -12.22 6.10
CA SER A 312 4.12 -12.14 7.43
C SER A 312 3.86 -10.80 8.14
N TRP A 313 2.97 -10.86 9.14
CA TRP A 313 2.97 -10.08 10.37
C TRP A 313 2.62 -11.09 11.48
N ARG A 314 3.35 -11.12 12.61
CA ARG A 314 3.02 -12.03 13.73
C ARG A 314 2.23 -11.27 14.79
N ALA A 315 0.93 -11.53 14.91
CA ALA A 315 0.18 -11.26 16.14
C ALA A 315 0.39 -12.42 17.13
N HIS A 316 0.83 -12.11 18.34
CA HIS A 316 0.97 -13.08 19.44
C HIS A 316 -0.41 -13.40 20.04
N ALA A 317 -0.73 -14.69 20.18
CA ALA A 317 -1.72 -15.15 21.16
C ALA A 317 -1.11 -16.30 21.96
N GLU A 318 -0.82 -16.05 23.23
CA GLU A 318 -0.32 -17.04 24.19
C GLU A 318 -1.44 -17.47 25.17
N ASN A 319 -1.53 -18.80 25.32
CA ASN A 319 -1.83 -19.54 26.55
C ASN A 319 -3.30 -19.94 26.87
N SER A 320 -3.58 -21.26 26.87
CA SER A 320 -4.23 -22.00 27.97
C SER A 320 -4.24 -23.54 27.78
N ARG A 321 -3.34 -24.19 28.53
CA ARG A 321 -3.20 -25.56 29.11
C ARG A 321 -4.33 -26.63 28.90
N LEU A 322 -4.06 -27.74 28.18
CA LEU A 322 -3.74 -29.16 28.60
C LEU A 322 -4.94 -30.15 28.69
N PRO A 323 -4.81 -31.51 28.54
CA PRO A 323 -3.77 -32.36 27.92
C PRO A 323 -4.30 -33.49 26.95
N GLY A 324 -3.46 -33.96 26.02
CA GLY A 324 -3.67 -35.14 25.14
C GLY A 324 -2.49 -35.34 24.17
N PRO A 325 -2.14 -36.56 23.71
CA PRO A 325 -0.77 -37.07 23.72
C PRO A 325 0.21 -36.45 22.71
N VAL A 326 1.44 -36.32 23.22
CA VAL A 326 2.66 -35.73 22.65
C VAL A 326 3.04 -36.29 21.28
N ARG A 327 3.32 -35.41 20.31
CA ARG A 327 4.25 -35.71 19.21
C ARG A 327 5.27 -34.57 19.00
N ARG A 328 6.54 -34.96 19.12
CA ARG A 328 7.80 -34.31 18.71
C ARG A 328 8.08 -32.91 19.28
N HIS A 329 8.54 -32.90 20.52
CA HIS A 329 9.62 -32.02 20.96
C HIS A 329 10.83 -32.88 21.31
N ASP A 330 11.95 -32.63 20.65
CA ASP A 330 13.26 -32.57 21.28
C ASP A 330 14.07 -31.53 20.49
N GLY A 331 14.37 -30.40 21.14
CA GLY A 331 15.38 -29.46 20.67
C GLY A 331 16.78 -30.07 20.84
N PRO A 332 17.82 -29.40 20.32
CA PRO A 332 18.50 -28.49 21.23
C PRO A 332 19.02 -27.19 20.62
N ARG A 333 19.28 -26.28 21.56
CA ARG A 333 19.93 -24.96 21.49
C ARG A 333 21.28 -24.96 20.75
N ALA A 334 21.56 -23.88 20.03
CA ALA A 334 22.87 -23.21 19.81
C ALA A 334 22.69 -22.12 18.72
N LEU A 335 23.43 -21.03 18.55
CA LEU A 335 24.31 -20.18 19.37
C LEU A 335 24.79 -19.05 18.40
N LEU A 336 24.70 -17.78 18.82
CA LEU A 336 25.56 -16.59 18.52
C LEU A 336 25.94 -16.13 17.08
N ARG A 337 25.74 -14.79 16.91
CA ARG A 337 26.67 -13.70 16.50
C ARG A 337 26.97 -13.37 15.02
N HIS A 338 27.03 -12.03 14.83
CA HIS A 338 27.88 -11.21 13.93
C HIS A 338 27.38 -11.03 12.49
N LEU A 339 27.56 -9.89 11.78
CA LEU A 339 28.32 -8.64 12.02
C LEU A 339 27.81 -7.56 11.07
N CYS A 340 27.91 -6.31 11.54
CA CYS A 340 27.89 -5.09 10.73
C CYS A 340 29.19 -5.00 9.90
N GLY A 341 29.12 -4.47 8.67
CA GLY A 341 30.28 -4.26 7.82
C GLY A 341 30.16 -2.97 7.01
N GLN A 342 30.60 -1.84 7.60
CA GLN A 342 31.01 -0.67 6.83
C GLN A 342 32.28 -1.03 6.04
N ARG A 343 32.35 -0.67 4.75
CA ARG A 343 33.64 -0.50 4.08
C ARG A 343 34.13 0.91 4.34
N GLN A 344 35.22 1.03 5.09
CA GLN A 344 36.06 2.22 5.12
C GLN A 344 36.81 2.37 3.78
N ALA A 345 37.06 3.64 3.44
CA ALA A 345 37.71 4.10 2.23
C ALA A 345 39.11 3.49 2.03
N GLY A 346 39.42 3.11 0.79
CA GLY A 346 40.73 2.61 0.40
C GLY A 346 41.76 3.74 0.28
N THR A 347 42.91 3.56 0.92
CA THR A 347 44.15 4.24 0.57
C THR A 347 44.96 3.35 -0.37
N ALA A 348 45.28 3.91 -1.53
CA ALA A 348 46.11 3.30 -2.56
C ALA A 348 47.54 3.05 -2.05
N ASP A 349 48.11 1.90 -2.40
CA ASP A 349 49.55 1.75 -2.50
C ASP A 349 49.93 1.23 -3.90
N ARG A 350 50.90 1.92 -4.49
CA ARG A 350 51.47 1.70 -5.82
C ARG A 350 52.69 0.80 -5.66
N ARG A 351 52.82 -0.22 -6.52
CA ARG A 351 54.06 -0.86 -7.04
C ARG A 351 53.66 -2.25 -7.55
N ALA A 352 54.15 -2.81 -8.65
CA ALA A 352 54.98 -2.37 -9.75
C ALA A 352 54.77 -3.43 -10.86
N CYS A 353 54.55 -3.01 -12.10
CA CYS A 353 54.68 -3.88 -13.28
C CYS A 353 56.06 -3.61 -13.89
N SER A 354 56.88 -4.64 -14.02
CA SER A 354 58.05 -4.62 -14.90
C SER A 354 58.40 -6.02 -15.36
N GLY A 355 58.19 -6.26 -16.67
CA GLY A 355 58.93 -7.12 -17.62
C GLY A 355 59.21 -8.58 -17.27
N SER A 356 59.52 -9.48 -18.19
CA SER A 356 59.53 -9.52 -19.66
C SER A 356 59.74 -11.01 -20.02
N ASP A 357 59.60 -11.34 -21.31
CA ASP A 357 60.08 -12.57 -21.98
C ASP A 357 59.16 -13.81 -21.81
N GLY A 358 58.57 -14.42 -22.85
CA GLY A 358 58.97 -14.53 -24.25
C GLY A 358 59.39 -15.97 -24.52
N CYS A 359 58.51 -16.81 -25.11
CA CYS A 359 58.93 -17.94 -25.95
C CYS A 359 57.75 -18.63 -26.68
N ARG A 360 57.80 -18.51 -28.02
CA ARG A 360 57.19 -19.30 -29.10
C ARG A 360 55.69 -19.21 -29.38
#